data_AF-A0A4R6WR83-F1
#
_entry.id   AF-A0A4R6WR83-F1
#
_cell.length_a   1.000
_cell.length_b   1.000
_cell.length_c   1.000
_cell.angle_alpha   90.00
_cell.angle_beta   90.00
_cell.angle_gamma   90.00
#
_symmetry.space_group_name_H-M   'P 1'
#
loop_
_entity.id
_entity.type
_entity.pdbx_description
1 polymer ?
#
loop_
_entity_poly.entity_id
_entity_poly.type
_entity_poly.pdbx_seq_one_letter_code
_entity_poly.pdbx_strand_id
1 'polypeptide(L)'
;MTTNLHSAVPVLVSVPTPAPESTRLDALQKKWQEDRGARAFPPLAAIDPIALRPFLGDLVVVCVSDPARPQFRLFGSGFREFFGLDCSGMAVLDSPFPEREAMAAAYARVALSGRPELGRYCWRSQTGCTYQSDYVILPYGDGDKVARLLVLEDLDEARRARRRAMGCLLT
;
A
#
# COMPACT_ATOMS: atom_id res chain seq x y z
N MET A 1 2.42 -21.47 24.01
CA MET A 1 2.83 -21.63 22.60
C MET A 1 2.70 -20.29 21.92
N THR A 2 3.79 -19.54 21.81
CA THR A 2 3.85 -18.25 21.11
C THR A 2 3.95 -18.53 19.62
N THR A 3 2.83 -18.50 18.92
CA THR A 3 2.79 -18.57 17.45
C THR A 3 3.56 -17.36 16.93
N ASN A 4 4.66 -17.59 16.21
CA ASN A 4 5.48 -16.53 15.62
C ASN A 4 4.67 -15.75 14.56
N LEU A 5 3.92 -14.73 15.00
CA LEU A 5 3.17 -13.84 14.11
C LEU A 5 4.06 -12.97 13.21
N HIS A 6 5.35 -12.82 13.54
CA HIS A 6 6.34 -11.96 12.87
C HIS A 6 6.92 -12.50 11.54
N SER A 7 6.42 -13.63 11.03
CA SER A 7 7.00 -14.33 9.87
C SER A 7 6.84 -13.61 8.51
N ALA A 8 5.92 -12.66 8.38
CA ALA A 8 5.55 -12.05 7.09
C ALA A 8 6.36 -10.82 6.68
N VAL A 9 7.28 -10.35 7.52
CA VAL A 9 8.14 -9.18 7.22
C VAL A 9 8.96 -9.45 5.96
N PRO A 10 8.97 -8.52 4.98
CA PRO A 10 9.76 -8.68 3.76
C PRO A 10 11.25 -8.70 4.06
N VAL A 11 11.96 -9.62 3.40
CA VAL A 11 13.44 -9.71 3.42
C VAL A 11 14.03 -9.36 2.05
N LEU A 12 13.31 -9.70 0.98
CA LEU A 12 13.66 -9.39 -0.39
C LEU A 12 12.38 -9.07 -1.15
N VAL A 13 12.38 -7.96 -1.88
CA VAL A 13 11.29 -7.57 -2.77
C VAL A 13 11.78 -7.62 -4.21
N SER A 14 11.03 -8.28 -5.09
CA SER A 14 11.22 -8.26 -6.53
C SER A 14 9.95 -7.73 -7.20
N VAL A 15 10.06 -6.87 -8.21
CA VAL A 15 8.92 -6.35 -8.98
C VAL A 15 8.67 -7.28 -10.17
N PRO A 16 7.55 -8.04 -10.24
CA PRO A 16 7.18 -8.84 -11.40
C PRO A 16 6.70 -7.97 -12.57
N THR A 17 6.79 -8.52 -13.78
CA THR A 17 6.45 -7.84 -15.04
C THR A 17 4.99 -7.96 -15.54
N PRO A 18 4.08 -8.86 -15.08
CA PRO A 18 2.68 -8.72 -15.49
C PRO A 18 2.00 -7.58 -14.72
N ALA A 19 1.05 -6.93 -15.39
CA ALA A 19 0.21 -5.90 -14.81
C ALA A 19 -0.54 -6.41 -13.57
N PRO A 20 -0.91 -5.54 -12.62
CA PRO A 20 -1.78 -5.91 -11.50
C PRO A 20 -3.16 -6.36 -12.02
N GLU A 21 -3.78 -7.31 -11.33
CA GLU A 21 -5.05 -7.96 -11.70
C GLU A 21 -6.06 -7.92 -10.55
N SER A 22 -5.91 -6.95 -9.64
CA SER A 22 -6.75 -6.81 -8.46
C SER A 22 -8.02 -6.01 -8.75
N THR A 23 -9.17 -6.67 -8.61
CA THR A 23 -10.48 -6.02 -8.67
C THR A 23 -10.69 -4.99 -7.55
N ARG A 24 -9.95 -5.09 -6.43
CA ARG A 24 -9.97 -4.10 -5.35
C ARG A 24 -9.27 -2.82 -5.77
N LEU A 25 -8.12 -2.94 -6.43
CA LEU A 25 -7.41 -1.81 -7.02
C LEU A 25 -8.29 -1.14 -8.07
N ASP A 26 -8.91 -1.90 -8.98
CA ASP A 26 -9.81 -1.36 -10.01
C ASP A 26 -10.97 -0.58 -9.39
N ALA A 27 -11.60 -1.14 -8.35
CA ALA A 27 -12.71 -0.48 -7.65
C ALA A 27 -12.28 0.83 -6.99
N LEU A 28 -11.14 0.84 -6.31
CA LEU A 28 -10.62 2.06 -5.66
C LEU A 28 -10.17 3.10 -6.69
N GLN A 29 -9.49 2.67 -7.76
CA GLN A 29 -9.07 3.54 -8.85
C GLN A 29 -10.29 4.16 -9.54
N LYS A 30 -11.33 3.36 -9.83
CA LYS A 30 -12.59 3.87 -10.41
C LYS A 30 -13.20 4.95 -9.52
N LYS A 31 -13.31 4.71 -8.21
CA LYS A 31 -13.79 5.73 -7.27
C LYS A 31 -12.94 7.00 -7.31
N TRP A 32 -11.61 6.87 -7.36
CA TRP A 32 -10.72 8.03 -7.48
C TRP A 32 -10.93 8.81 -8.78
N GLN A 33 -11.18 8.13 -9.90
CA GLN A 33 -11.52 8.75 -11.18
C GLN A 33 -12.85 9.52 -11.08
N GLU A 34 -13.84 8.97 -10.39
CA GLU A 34 -15.13 9.63 -10.13
C GLU A 34 -14.92 10.89 -9.26
N ASP A 35 -14.14 10.78 -8.18
CA ASP A 35 -13.88 11.87 -7.23
C ASP A 35 -13.10 13.04 -7.88
N ARG A 36 -12.15 12.76 -8.78
CA ARG A 36 -11.39 13.83 -9.45
C ARG A 36 -12.21 14.57 -10.51
N GLY A 37 -13.12 13.87 -11.20
CA GLY A 37 -13.82 14.40 -12.37
C GLY A 37 -12.85 14.88 -13.45
N ALA A 38 -12.92 16.16 -13.82
CA ALA A 38 -12.02 16.75 -14.82
C ALA A 38 -10.66 17.20 -14.27
N ARG A 39 -10.44 17.17 -12.94
CA ARG A 39 -9.18 17.59 -12.31
C ARG A 39 -8.10 16.53 -12.51
N ALA A 40 -6.84 16.94 -12.34
CA ALA A 40 -5.70 16.00 -12.36
C ALA A 40 -5.81 14.94 -11.25
N PHE A 41 -6.23 15.37 -10.05
CA PHE A 41 -6.50 14.53 -8.89
C PHE A 41 -7.63 15.13 -8.02
N PRO A 42 -8.25 14.35 -7.13
CA PRO A 42 -9.32 14.83 -6.25
C PRO A 42 -8.80 15.75 -5.13
N PRO A 43 -9.65 16.67 -4.64
CA PRO A 43 -9.37 17.45 -3.45
C PRO A 43 -9.30 16.57 -2.20
N LEU A 44 -8.64 17.05 -1.14
CA LEU A 44 -8.58 16.32 0.13
C LEU A 44 -9.97 16.03 0.72
N ALA A 45 -10.92 16.96 0.53
CA ALA A 45 -12.30 16.81 0.99
C ALA A 45 -13.07 15.66 0.30
N ALA A 46 -12.56 15.12 -0.81
CA ALA A 46 -13.16 13.94 -1.46
C ALA A 46 -12.80 12.62 -0.76
N ILE A 47 -11.84 12.63 0.17
CA ILE A 47 -11.52 11.46 0.99
C ILE A 47 -12.65 11.25 2.00
N ASP A 48 -13.63 10.42 1.63
CA ASP A 48 -14.70 9.96 2.51
C ASP A 48 -14.35 8.58 3.12
N PRO A 49 -14.05 8.49 4.43
CA PRO A 49 -13.75 7.22 5.08
C PRO A 49 -14.90 6.20 5.00
N ILE A 50 -16.15 6.65 4.87
CA ILE A 50 -17.31 5.75 4.78
C ILE A 50 -17.30 5.05 3.41
N ALA A 51 -17.12 5.79 2.33
CA ALA A 51 -16.98 5.21 0.99
C ALA A 51 -15.70 4.36 0.84
N LEU A 52 -14.66 4.62 1.63
CA LEU A 52 -13.41 3.85 1.63
C LEU A 52 -13.44 2.58 2.50
N ARG A 53 -14.52 2.32 3.24
CA ARG A 53 -14.64 1.16 4.16
C ARG A 53 -14.13 -0.18 3.60
N PRO A 54 -14.42 -0.57 2.34
CA PRO A 54 -13.94 -1.84 1.79
C PRO A 54 -12.42 -1.96 1.69
N PHE A 55 -11.70 -0.84 1.70
CA PHE A 55 -10.27 -0.75 1.48
C PHE A 55 -9.48 -0.46 2.77
N LEU A 56 -10.13 0.09 3.80
CA LEU A 56 -9.48 0.62 5.01
C LEU A 56 -8.55 -0.37 5.72
N GLY A 57 -8.82 -1.68 5.63
CA GLY A 57 -7.96 -2.70 6.23
C GLY A 57 -6.54 -2.68 5.68
N ASP A 58 -6.38 -2.42 4.38
CA ASP A 58 -5.08 -2.49 3.68
C ASP A 58 -4.62 -1.15 3.12
N LEU A 59 -5.29 -0.08 3.53
CA LEU A 59 -4.99 1.26 3.11
C LEU A 59 -3.83 1.83 3.93
N VAL A 60 -2.85 2.42 3.26
CA VAL A 60 -1.81 3.25 3.86
C VAL A 60 -2.02 4.68 3.40
N VAL A 61 -2.04 5.60 4.36
CA VAL A 61 -2.14 7.04 4.09
C VAL A 61 -0.75 7.63 4.22
N VAL A 62 -0.30 8.36 3.19
CA VAL A 62 0.98 9.05 3.18
C VAL A 62 0.74 10.55 3.11
N CYS A 63 1.40 11.30 3.98
CA CYS A 63 1.48 12.76 3.92
C CYS A 63 2.64 13.18 3.02
N VAL A 64 2.38 14.14 2.13
CA VAL A 64 3.40 14.72 1.26
C VAL A 64 3.45 16.24 1.46
N SER A 65 4.12 16.66 2.53
CA SER A 65 4.51 18.08 2.69
C SER A 65 5.74 18.42 1.84
N ASP A 66 6.64 17.45 1.71
CA ASP A 66 7.85 17.45 0.89
C ASP A 66 7.92 16.13 0.10
N PRO A 67 7.86 16.16 -1.25
CA PRO A 67 7.97 14.96 -2.08
C PRO A 67 9.28 14.19 -1.90
N ALA A 68 10.37 14.83 -1.47
CA ALA A 68 11.64 14.16 -1.22
C ALA A 68 11.65 13.37 0.10
N ARG A 69 10.73 13.68 1.01
CA ARG A 69 10.62 13.03 2.32
C ARG A 69 9.17 12.75 2.71
N PRO A 70 8.46 11.87 1.97
CA PRO A 70 7.10 11.47 2.30
C PRO A 70 7.05 10.80 3.68
N GLN A 71 5.91 10.95 4.37
CA GLN A 71 5.72 10.42 5.72
C GLN A 71 4.48 9.55 5.79
N PHE A 72 4.61 8.38 6.42
CA PHE A 72 3.44 7.57 6.72
C PHE A 72 2.56 8.29 7.74
N ARG A 73 1.27 8.37 7.45
CA ARG A 73 0.28 8.97 8.35
C ARG A 73 -0.51 7.92 9.09
N LEU A 74 -0.91 6.85 8.39
CA LEU A 74 -1.75 5.79 8.94
C LEU A 74 -1.55 4.50 8.15
N PHE A 75 -1.58 3.38 8.86
CA PHE A 75 -1.68 2.04 8.30
C PHE A 75 -3.02 1.40 8.70
N GLY A 76 -3.68 0.79 7.73
CA GLY A 76 -4.88 -0.01 7.94
C GLY A 76 -4.63 -1.21 8.85
N SER A 77 -5.66 -1.65 9.56
CA SER A 77 -5.55 -2.76 10.53
C SER A 77 -5.12 -4.07 9.89
N GLY A 78 -5.65 -4.40 8.71
CA GLY A 78 -5.28 -5.59 7.95
C GLY A 78 -3.81 -5.60 7.51
N PHE A 79 -3.26 -4.44 7.11
CA PHE A 79 -1.83 -4.29 6.82
C PHE A 79 -1.00 -4.56 8.09
N ARG A 80 -1.36 -3.91 9.20
CA ARG A 80 -0.67 -4.04 10.49
C ARG A 80 -0.71 -5.47 11.03
N GLU A 81 -1.85 -6.14 10.94
CA GLU A 81 -2.02 -7.53 11.33
C GLU A 81 -1.20 -8.48 10.46
N PHE A 82 -1.11 -8.20 9.16
CA PHE A 82 -0.37 -9.05 8.24
C PHE A 82 1.14 -8.94 8.48
N PHE A 83 1.69 -7.72 8.50
CA PHE A 83 3.13 -7.49 8.61
C PHE A 83 3.64 -7.39 10.06
N GLY A 84 2.77 -7.16 11.04
CA GLY A 84 3.15 -6.93 12.44
C GLY A 84 3.87 -5.59 12.66
N LEU A 85 3.71 -4.63 11.75
CA LEU A 85 4.42 -3.35 11.75
C LEU A 85 3.44 -2.17 11.69
N ASP A 86 3.77 -1.10 12.40
CA ASP A 86 3.09 0.20 12.31
C ASP A 86 4.15 1.31 12.24
N CYS A 87 4.30 1.92 11.08
CA CYS A 87 5.27 3.00 10.85
C CYS A 87 4.59 4.38 10.82
N SER A 88 3.37 4.51 11.37
CA SER A 88 2.64 5.77 11.39
C SER A 88 3.45 6.88 12.07
N GLY A 89 3.57 8.05 11.42
CA GLY A 89 4.39 9.18 11.88
C GLY A 89 5.86 9.13 11.43
N MET A 90 6.32 8.04 10.82
CA MET A 90 7.69 7.88 10.36
C MET A 90 7.86 8.39 8.92
N ALA A 91 9.03 8.95 8.59
CA ALA A 91 9.39 9.17 7.19
C ALA A 91 9.62 7.83 6.50
N VAL A 92 9.24 7.72 5.23
CA VAL A 92 9.31 6.44 4.51
C VAL A 92 10.73 5.89 4.49
N LEU A 93 11.72 6.75 4.25
CA LEU A 93 13.15 6.39 4.23
C LEU A 93 13.71 5.92 5.58
N ASP A 94 13.01 6.17 6.69
CA ASP A 94 13.42 5.74 8.04
C ASP A 94 12.76 4.40 8.44
N SER A 95 11.91 3.84 7.58
CA SER A 95 11.15 2.61 7.87
C SER A 95 11.99 1.34 7.79
N PRO A 96 11.58 0.26 8.47
CA PRO A 96 12.31 -1.01 8.42
C PRO A 96 12.07 -1.81 7.12
N PHE A 97 11.29 -1.28 6.17
CA PHE A 97 11.04 -1.94 4.90
C PHE A 97 12.33 -1.99 4.05
N PRO A 98 12.75 -3.16 3.55
CA PRO A 98 13.88 -3.28 2.64
C PRO A 98 13.75 -2.42 1.38
N GLU A 99 12.52 -2.19 0.93
CA GLU A 99 12.16 -1.46 -0.29
C GLU A 99 11.89 0.04 -0.06
N ARG A 100 12.16 0.57 1.12
CA ARG A 100 11.81 1.95 1.49
C ARG A 100 12.32 3.02 0.51
N GLU A 101 13.50 2.85 -0.08
CA GLU A 101 14.02 3.77 -1.09
C GLU A 101 13.15 3.74 -2.37
N ALA A 102 12.75 2.54 -2.81
CA ALA A 102 11.88 2.37 -3.97
C ALA A 102 10.46 2.89 -3.68
N MET A 103 9.92 2.66 -2.48
CA MET A 103 8.65 3.22 -2.02
C MET A 103 8.69 4.75 -2.02
N ALA A 104 9.72 5.34 -1.42
CA ALA A 104 9.89 6.79 -1.37
C ALA A 104 9.99 7.40 -2.78
N ALA A 105 10.73 6.75 -3.69
CA ALA A 105 10.81 7.17 -5.08
C ALA A 105 9.46 7.09 -5.81
N ALA A 106 8.67 6.03 -5.58
CA ALA A 106 7.32 5.90 -6.15
C ALA A 106 6.38 7.00 -5.63
N TYR A 107 6.37 7.24 -4.32
CA TYR A 107 5.58 8.32 -3.72
C TYR A 107 6.00 9.69 -4.23
N ALA A 108 7.30 9.95 -4.38
CA ALA A 108 7.81 11.18 -4.96
C ALA A 108 7.33 11.36 -6.41
N ARG A 109 7.41 10.33 -7.26
CA ARG A 109 6.93 10.37 -8.65
C ARG A 109 5.44 10.71 -8.72
N VAL A 110 4.62 10.04 -7.94
CA VAL A 110 3.16 10.29 -7.91
C VAL A 110 2.85 11.69 -7.39
N ALA A 111 3.54 12.13 -6.33
CA ALA A 111 3.33 13.46 -5.78
C ALA A 111 3.73 14.59 -6.73
N LEU A 112 4.84 14.43 -7.46
CA LEU A 112 5.33 15.44 -8.40
C LEU A 112 4.53 15.46 -9.70
N SER A 113 4.04 14.31 -10.16
CA SER A 113 3.29 14.22 -11.42
C SER A 113 1.78 14.40 -11.28
N GLY A 114 1.23 14.16 -10.08
CA GLY A 114 -0.21 14.08 -9.86
C GLY A 114 -0.88 12.89 -10.55
N ARG A 115 -0.11 11.95 -11.11
CA ARG A 115 -0.63 10.78 -11.83
C ARG A 115 -0.57 9.54 -10.93
N PRO A 116 -1.64 8.71 -10.92
CA PRO A 116 -1.63 7.48 -10.13
C PRO A 116 -0.59 6.48 -10.66
N GLU A 117 -0.02 5.68 -9.77
CA GLU A 117 0.91 4.59 -10.10
C GLU A 117 0.30 3.27 -9.63
N LEU A 118 0.39 2.24 -10.47
CA LEU A 118 -0.07 0.88 -10.19
C LEU A 118 1.10 -0.08 -10.41
N GLY A 119 1.17 -1.13 -9.60
CA GLY A 119 2.19 -2.14 -9.78
C GLY A 119 1.92 -3.42 -9.03
N ARG A 120 2.86 -4.34 -9.17
CA ARG A 120 2.91 -5.61 -8.46
C ARG A 120 4.29 -5.78 -7.87
N TYR A 121 4.39 -6.35 -6.69
CA TYR A 121 5.66 -6.82 -6.15
C TYR A 121 5.49 -8.18 -5.47
N CYS A 122 6.57 -8.96 -5.46
CA CYS A 122 6.68 -10.17 -4.66
C CYS A 122 7.68 -9.92 -3.54
N TRP A 123 7.45 -10.54 -2.38
CA TRP A 123 8.44 -10.57 -1.31
C TRP A 123 8.64 -11.96 -0.77
N ARG A 124 9.85 -12.20 -0.25
CA ARG A 124 10.13 -13.39 0.53
C ARG A 124 10.06 -13.07 2.01
N SER A 125 9.32 -13.91 2.73
CA SER A 125 9.17 -13.87 4.17
C SER A 125 10.40 -14.47 4.88
N GLN A 126 10.53 -14.23 6.18
CA GLN A 126 11.61 -14.81 6.98
C GLN A 126 11.55 -16.35 7.06
N THR A 127 10.36 -16.93 6.90
CA THR A 127 10.16 -18.39 6.85
C THR A 127 10.37 -18.96 5.45
N GLY A 128 10.81 -18.14 4.50
CA GLY A 128 11.12 -18.54 3.14
C GLY A 128 9.93 -18.63 2.19
N CYS A 129 8.71 -18.30 2.65
CA CYS A 129 7.51 -18.23 1.81
C CYS A 129 7.59 -17.02 0.88
N THR A 130 7.20 -17.21 -0.38
CA THR A 130 7.06 -16.10 -1.33
C THR A 130 5.60 -15.64 -1.35
N TYR A 131 5.41 -14.35 -1.22
CA TYR A 131 4.13 -13.66 -1.32
C TYR A 131 4.14 -12.67 -2.48
N GLN A 132 2.96 -12.22 -2.87
CA GLN A 132 2.75 -11.18 -3.88
C GLN A 132 1.67 -10.20 -3.42
N SER A 133 1.80 -8.95 -3.85
CA SER A 133 0.83 -7.87 -3.61
C SER A 133 0.73 -7.03 -4.88
N ASP A 134 -0.50 -6.72 -5.25
CA ASP A 134 -0.82 -5.64 -6.18
C ASP A 134 -1.02 -4.36 -5.40
N TYR A 135 -0.53 -3.24 -5.90
CA TYR A 135 -0.74 -1.95 -5.26
C TYR A 135 -1.18 -0.85 -6.23
N VAL A 136 -1.85 0.14 -5.65
CA VAL A 136 -2.13 1.43 -6.31
C VAL A 136 -1.79 2.58 -5.38
N ILE A 137 -1.18 3.63 -5.93
CA ILE A 137 -0.86 4.90 -5.27
C ILE A 137 -1.70 5.99 -5.92
N LEU A 138 -2.59 6.60 -5.15
CA LEU A 138 -3.57 7.58 -5.62
C LEU A 138 -3.31 8.95 -4.99
N PRO A 139 -3.00 9.99 -5.77
CA PRO A 139 -2.77 11.33 -5.25
C PRO A 139 -4.06 12.05 -4.91
N TYR A 140 -4.03 12.84 -3.85
CA TYR A 140 -5.06 13.79 -3.44
C TYR A 140 -4.39 15.10 -3.01
N GLY A 141 -5.03 16.23 -3.27
CA GLY A 141 -4.46 17.53 -2.96
C GLY A 141 -5.32 18.67 -3.47
N ASP A 142 -4.88 19.90 -3.22
CA ASP A 142 -5.62 21.09 -3.59
C ASP A 142 -4.84 21.87 -4.66
N GLY A 143 -5.55 22.32 -5.69
CA GLY A 143 -4.93 23.01 -6.83
C GLY A 143 -3.98 22.10 -7.60
N ASP A 144 -2.72 22.52 -7.70
CA ASP A 144 -1.63 21.82 -8.38
C ASP A 144 -0.72 21.01 -7.44
N LYS A 145 -0.98 21.03 -6.13
CA LYS A 145 -0.13 20.40 -5.13
C LYS A 145 -0.77 19.14 -4.53
N VAL A 146 -0.14 17.99 -4.75
CA VAL A 146 -0.45 16.75 -4.03
C VAL A 146 -0.04 16.88 -2.57
N ALA A 147 -0.96 16.58 -1.65
CA ALA A 147 -0.74 16.66 -0.19
C ALA A 147 -0.92 15.32 0.52
N ARG A 148 -1.66 14.39 -0.08
CA ARG A 148 -1.89 13.04 0.44
C ARG A 148 -1.79 12.01 -0.67
N LEU A 149 -1.26 10.85 -0.34
CA LEU A 149 -1.38 9.66 -1.16
C LEU A 149 -2.20 8.63 -0.39
N LEU A 150 -3.17 8.02 -1.07
CA LEU A 150 -3.81 6.81 -0.62
C LEU A 150 -3.15 5.63 -1.34
N VAL A 151 -2.57 4.73 -0.59
CA VAL A 151 -1.90 3.54 -1.10
C VAL A 151 -2.72 2.34 -0.68
N LEU A 152 -3.18 1.53 -1.61
CA LEU A 152 -3.84 0.27 -1.30
C LEU A 152 -2.89 -0.87 -1.67
N GLU A 153 -2.73 -1.80 -0.74
CA GLU A 153 -2.01 -3.06 -0.92
C GLU A 153 -3.03 -4.21 -0.96
N ASP A 154 -3.14 -4.94 -2.07
CA ASP A 154 -4.01 -6.10 -2.12
C ASP A 154 -3.30 -7.33 -1.54
N LEU A 155 -3.41 -7.45 -0.22
CA LEU A 155 -2.83 -8.54 0.54
C LEU A 155 -3.71 -9.80 0.58
N ASP A 156 -4.83 -9.85 -0.14
CA ASP A 156 -5.76 -10.98 -0.02
C ASP A 156 -5.16 -12.29 -0.54
N GLU A 157 -4.39 -12.24 -1.63
CA GLU A 157 -3.67 -13.42 -2.13
C GLU A 157 -2.58 -13.86 -1.15
N ALA A 158 -1.81 -12.92 -0.60
CA ALA A 158 -0.80 -13.22 0.42
C ALA A 158 -1.43 -13.85 1.68
N ARG A 159 -2.59 -13.36 2.12
CA ARG A 159 -3.36 -13.95 3.22
C ARG A 159 -3.87 -15.34 2.90
N ARG A 160 -4.40 -15.57 1.69
CA ARG A 160 -4.82 -16.90 1.23
C ARG A 160 -3.64 -17.88 1.23
N ALA A 161 -2.49 -17.46 0.71
CA ALA A 161 -1.26 -18.25 0.70
C ALA A 161 -0.80 -18.60 2.13
N ARG A 162 -0.80 -17.62 3.05
CA ARG A 162 -0.44 -17.84 4.47
C ARG A 162 -1.37 -18.85 5.15
N ARG A 163 -2.69 -18.74 4.93
CA ARG A 163 -3.67 -19.71 5.48
C ARG A 163 -3.45 -21.13 4.95
N ARG A 164 -3.19 -21.28 3.64
CA ARG A 164 -2.89 -22.59 3.03
C ARG A 164 -1.62 -23.21 3.61
N ALA A 165 -0.56 -22.42 3.77
CA ALA A 165 0.69 -22.87 4.36
C ALA A 165 0.50 -23.33 5.82
N MET A 166 -0.25 -22.56 6.63
CA MET A 166 -0.53 -22.94 8.03
C MET A 166 -1.45 -24.16 8.16
N GLY A 167 -2.42 -24.32 7.26
CA GLY A 167 -3.30 -25.49 7.26
C GLY A 167 -2.60 -26.80 6.92
N CYS A 168 -1.54 -26.75 6.10
CA CYS A 168 -0.72 -27.92 5.72
C CYS A 168 0.20 -28.42 6.86
N LEU A 169 0.46 -27.58 7.88
CA LEU A 169 1.31 -27.90 9.04
C LEU A 169 0.56 -28.64 10.17
N LEU A 170 -0.75 -28.88 10.03
CA LEU A 170 -1.62 -29.48 11.05
C LEU A 170 -2.21 -30.84 10.64
N THR A 171 -1.74 -31.42 9.53
CA THR A 171 -2.10 -32.75 9.02
C THR A 171 -0.84 -33.60 8.87
#